data_AF-A0A9N8GT41-F1
#
_entry.id   AF-A0A9N8GT41-F1
#
_cell.length_a   1.000
_cell.length_b   1.000
_cell.length_c   1.000
_cell.angle_alpha   90.00
_cell.angle_beta   90.00
_cell.angle_gamma   90.00
#
_symmetry.space_group_name_H-M   'P 1'
#
loop_
_entity.id
_entity.type
_entity.pdbx_description
1 polymer ?
#
loop_
_entity_poly.entity_id
_entity_poly.type
_entity_poly.pdbx_seq_one_letter_code
_entity_poly.pdbx_strand_id
1 'polypeptide(L)'
;MNAVKMIQKENQLELPLFFLDEEPKTAEVIPFEPKPEWTDDEVRQLRDGLLWHSLRVLADGRAGSEIKQETMAWVMSDEVHPFSFVVCCDEAGYDPSGVREGVKSILNRLARVKAGG
;
A
#
# COMPACT_ATOMS: atom_id res chain seq x y z
N MET A 1 28.25 -29.82 -62.97
CA MET A 1 27.55 -30.54 -61.89
C MET A 1 26.90 -29.47 -61.01
N ASN A 2 25.60 -29.21 -61.20
CA ASN A 2 24.88 -28.19 -60.44
C ASN A 2 23.90 -28.87 -59.49
N ALA A 3 24.07 -28.61 -58.20
CA ALA A 3 23.28 -29.15 -57.12
C ALA A 3 21.86 -28.58 -57.16
N VAL A 4 20.88 -29.42 -57.46
CA VAL A 4 19.46 -29.09 -57.31
C VAL A 4 19.16 -29.12 -55.81
N LYS A 5 19.04 -27.95 -55.20
CA LYS A 5 18.52 -27.82 -53.83
C LYS A 5 17.08 -28.31 -53.83
N MET A 6 16.86 -29.47 -53.21
CA MET A 6 15.55 -29.96 -52.80
C MET A 6 14.98 -28.98 -51.78
N ILE A 7 14.08 -28.09 -52.21
CA ILE A 7 13.29 -27.27 -51.30
C ILE A 7 12.17 -28.18 -50.80
N GLN A 8 12.31 -28.69 -49.58
CA GLN A 8 11.22 -29.37 -48.88
C GLN A 8 10.08 -28.35 -48.72
N LYS A 9 9.01 -28.55 -49.47
CA LYS A 9 7.77 -27.78 -49.32
C LYS A 9 7.17 -28.19 -47.97
N GLU A 10 7.30 -27.31 -46.99
CA GLU A 10 6.70 -27.51 -45.68
C GLU A 10 5.18 -27.66 -45.87
N ASN A 11 4.65 -28.83 -45.51
CA ASN A 11 3.23 -29.13 -45.52
C ASN A 11 2.55 -28.33 -44.39
N GLN A 12 2.37 -27.03 -44.60
CA GLN A 12 1.43 -26.27 -43.77
C GLN A 12 0.02 -26.68 -44.19
N LEU A 13 -0.72 -27.28 -43.26
CA LEU A 13 -2.13 -27.54 -43.43
C LEU A 13 -2.88 -26.21 -43.30
N GLU A 14 -3.53 -25.76 -44.37
CA GLU A 14 -4.47 -24.64 -44.28
C GLU A 14 -5.73 -25.12 -43.55
N LEU A 15 -5.93 -24.64 -42.33
CA LEU A 15 -7.17 -24.85 -41.59
C LEU A 15 -8.25 -24.00 -42.24
N PRO A 16 -9.31 -24.59 -42.83
CA PRO A 16 -10.41 -23.80 -43.32
C PRO A 16 -11.11 -23.20 -42.11
N LEU A 17 -11.11 -21.88 -42.02
CA LEU A 17 -11.84 -21.12 -41.00
C LEU A 17 -13.34 -21.21 -41.31
N PHE A 18 -13.96 -22.36 -41.03
CA PHE A 18 -15.41 -22.60 -41.17
C PHE A 18 -16.27 -21.82 -40.18
N PHE A 19 -15.69 -20.88 -39.44
CA PHE A 19 -16.32 -20.14 -38.35
C PHE A 19 -16.48 -18.63 -38.64
N LEU A 20 -16.19 -18.18 -39.87
CA LEU A 20 -16.24 -16.75 -40.20
C LEU A 20 -17.66 -16.19 -40.42
N ASP A 21 -18.69 -17.04 -40.37
CA ASP A 21 -20.10 -16.61 -40.50
C ASP A 21 -20.76 -16.29 -39.14
N GLU A 22 -20.11 -16.59 -38.01
CA GLU A 22 -20.58 -16.13 -36.71
C GLU A 22 -19.95 -14.76 -36.42
N GLU A 23 -20.77 -13.70 -36.35
CA GLU A 23 -20.28 -12.42 -35.84
C GLU A 23 -19.62 -12.65 -34.48
N PRO A 24 -18.41 -12.08 -34.26
CA PRO A 24 -17.72 -12.26 -32.99
C PRO A 24 -18.63 -11.74 -31.89
N LYS A 25 -19.08 -12.64 -31.01
CA LYS A 25 -19.77 -12.29 -29.76
C LYS A 25 -18.75 -11.57 -28.88
N THR A 26 -18.57 -10.28 -29.13
CA THR A 26 -17.77 -9.41 -28.28
C THR A 26 -18.40 -9.45 -26.89
N ALA A 27 -17.59 -9.73 -25.86
CA ALA A 27 -18.08 -9.71 -24.49
C ALA A 27 -18.65 -8.31 -24.20
N GLU A 28 -19.79 -8.24 -23.50
CA GLU A 28 -20.35 -6.96 -23.07
C GLU A 28 -19.28 -6.21 -22.26
N VAL A 29 -18.91 -5.02 -22.74
CA VAL A 29 -17.94 -4.16 -22.06
C VAL A 29 -18.57 -3.73 -20.74
N ILE A 30 -18.08 -4.27 -19.61
CA ILE A 30 -18.50 -3.83 -18.29
C ILE A 30 -18.04 -2.37 -18.12
N PRO A 31 -18.95 -1.40 -17.91
CA PRO A 31 -18.55 -0.02 -17.67
C PRO A 31 -17.73 0.05 -16.38
N PHE A 32 -16.52 0.58 -16.45
CA PHE A 32 -15.74 0.88 -15.25
C PHE A 32 -16.40 2.04 -14.52
N GLU A 33 -16.75 1.83 -13.24
CA GLU A 33 -17.15 2.95 -12.39
C GLU A 33 -15.98 3.95 -12.29
N PRO A 34 -16.25 5.26 -12.36
CA PRO A 34 -15.22 6.27 -12.22
C PRO A 34 -14.56 6.11 -10.85
N LYS A 35 -13.22 6.10 -10.83
CA LYS A 35 -12.46 6.03 -9.58
C LYS A 35 -12.84 7.22 -8.70
N PRO A 36 -13.19 7.01 -7.42
CA PRO A 36 -13.45 8.13 -6.52
C PRO A 36 -12.21 9.01 -6.41
N GLU A 37 -12.37 10.30 -6.66
CA GLU A 37 -11.33 11.31 -6.46
C GLU A 37 -11.26 11.68 -4.99
N TRP A 38 -10.05 11.71 -4.44
CA TRP A 38 -9.82 12.13 -3.06
C TRP A 38 -9.65 13.65 -3.02
N THR A 39 -10.35 14.29 -2.11
CA THR A 39 -10.13 15.70 -1.78
C THR A 39 -8.94 15.85 -0.85
N ASP A 40 -8.28 17.00 -0.90
CA ASP A 40 -7.15 17.31 0.00
C ASP A 40 -7.56 17.25 1.48
N ASP A 41 -8.81 17.63 1.79
CA ASP A 41 -9.37 17.56 3.15
C ASP A 41 -9.54 16.11 3.63
N GLU A 42 -9.94 15.18 2.77
CA GLU A 42 -10.02 13.75 3.11
C GLU A 42 -8.63 13.16 3.34
N VAL A 43 -7.65 13.54 2.51
CA VAL A 43 -6.25 13.12 2.70
C VAL A 43 -5.71 13.65 4.03
N ARG A 44 -6.02 14.91 4.37
CA ARG A 44 -5.63 15.52 5.64
C ARG A 44 -6.24 14.79 6.84
N GLN A 45 -7.54 14.50 6.78
CA GLN A 45 -8.23 13.74 7.83
C GLN A 45 -7.62 12.35 8.01
N LEU A 46 -7.22 11.70 6.91
CA LEU A 46 -6.57 10.41 6.96
C LEU A 46 -5.20 10.47 7.64
N ARG A 47 -4.40 11.51 7.35
CA ARG A 47 -3.09 11.73 8.01
C ARG A 47 -3.24 11.95 9.51
N ASP A 48 -4.17 12.82 9.92
CA ASP A 48 -4.44 13.09 11.33
C ASP A 48 -4.95 11.83 12.05
N GLY A 49 -5.91 11.13 11.45
CA GLY A 49 -6.45 9.87 11.96
C GLY A 49 -5.37 8.80 12.12
N LEU A 50 -4.47 8.65 11.15
CA LEU A 50 -3.35 7.73 11.21
C LEU A 50 -2.41 8.07 12.36
N LEU A 51 -2.05 9.34 12.54
CA LEU A 51 -1.18 9.78 13.63
C LEU A 51 -1.80 9.45 15.00
N TRP A 52 -3.04 9.88 15.25
CA TRP A 52 -3.72 9.63 16.52
C TRP A 52 -3.93 8.15 16.80
N HIS A 53 -4.29 7.37 15.79
CA HIS A 53 -4.46 5.93 15.91
C HIS A 53 -3.15 5.25 16.33
N SER A 54 -2.06 5.53 15.62
CA SER A 54 -0.73 4.98 15.91
C SER A 54 -0.26 5.30 17.33
N LEU A 55 -0.40 6.55 17.77
CA LEU A 55 -0.03 6.96 19.13
C LEU A 55 -0.87 6.23 20.20
N ARG A 56 -2.18 6.06 19.95
CA ARG A 56 -3.06 5.31 20.84
C ARG A 56 -2.71 3.83 20.90
N VAL A 57 -2.36 3.20 19.78
CA VAL A 57 -1.91 1.79 19.71
C VAL A 57 -0.68 1.56 20.59
N LEU A 58 0.28 2.49 20.58
CA LEU A 58 1.47 2.40 21.43
C LEU A 58 1.13 2.48 22.93
N ALA A 59 0.23 3.41 23.29
CA ALA A 59 -0.19 3.62 24.67
C ALA A 59 -1.14 2.52 25.20
N ASP A 60 -1.95 1.89 24.34
CA ASP A 60 -2.90 0.86 24.73
C ASP A 60 -2.18 -0.46 25.06
N GLY A 61 -2.37 -0.97 26.28
CA GLY A 61 -1.79 -2.24 26.73
C GLY A 61 -2.30 -3.48 26.01
N ARG A 62 -3.40 -3.38 25.26
CA ARG A 62 -4.07 -4.51 24.61
C ARG A 62 -3.56 -4.85 23.21
N ALA A 63 -2.84 -3.92 22.56
CA ALA A 63 -2.26 -4.19 21.25
C ALA A 63 -1.13 -5.22 21.35
N GLY A 64 -1.08 -6.13 20.37
CA GLY A 64 -0.05 -7.16 20.27
C GLY A 64 1.36 -6.57 20.13
N SER A 65 2.38 -7.32 20.56
CA SER A 65 3.77 -6.85 20.53
C SER A 65 4.25 -6.53 19.12
N GLU A 66 3.84 -7.30 18.11
CA GLU A 66 4.19 -7.10 16.71
C GLU A 66 3.66 -5.76 16.18
N ILE A 67 2.36 -5.50 16.37
CA ILE A 67 1.72 -4.23 15.98
C ILE A 67 2.42 -3.03 16.66
N LYS A 68 2.78 -3.17 17.94
CA LYS A 68 3.51 -2.10 18.65
C LYS A 68 4.91 -1.88 18.10
N GLN A 69 5.62 -2.95 17.71
CA GLN A 69 6.95 -2.84 17.12
C GLN A 69 6.89 -2.16 15.75
N GLU A 70 5.95 -2.56 14.91
CA GLU A 70 5.72 -1.93 13.60
C GLU A 70 5.35 -0.45 13.75
N THR A 71 4.40 -0.14 14.63
CA THR A 71 3.98 1.24 14.90
C THR A 71 5.14 2.06 15.44
N MET A 72 5.97 1.49 16.31
CA MET A 72 7.17 2.16 16.82
C MET A 72 8.20 2.40 15.72
N ALA A 73 8.42 1.44 14.83
CA ALA A 73 9.31 1.59 13.69
C ALA A 73 8.85 2.72 12.77
N TRP A 74 7.55 2.82 12.51
CA TRP A 74 6.96 3.94 11.76
C TRP A 74 7.18 5.29 12.46
N VAL A 75 6.92 5.40 13.77
CA VAL A 75 7.16 6.64 14.55
C VAL A 75 8.63 7.08 14.54
N MET A 76 9.56 6.12 14.54
CA MET A 76 11.00 6.39 14.53
C MET A 76 11.59 6.59 13.13
N SER A 77 10.80 6.35 12.08
CA SER A 77 11.27 6.49 10.70
C SER A 77 11.43 7.97 10.32
N ASP A 78 12.55 8.30 9.69
CA ASP A 78 12.83 9.61 9.08
C ASP A 78 12.48 9.64 7.59
N GLU A 79 11.83 8.59 7.06
CA GLU A 79 11.36 8.58 5.69
C GLU A 79 10.31 9.67 5.45
N VAL A 80 10.32 10.23 4.23
CA VAL A 80 9.39 11.28 3.82
C VAL A 80 8.52 10.76 2.67
N HIS A 81 7.28 10.44 2.99
CA HIS A 81 6.23 10.05 2.04
C HIS A 81 4.86 10.53 2.56
N PRO A 82 3.77 10.50 1.75
CA PRO A 82 2.50 11.17 2.09
C PRO A 82 1.82 10.75 3.41
N PHE A 83 2.20 9.60 3.98
CA PHE A 83 1.72 9.06 5.26
C PHE A 83 2.87 8.66 6.18
N SER A 84 4.05 9.26 5.98
CA SER A 84 5.18 9.11 6.89
C SER A 84 4.87 9.80 8.20
N PHE A 85 5.48 9.34 9.29
CA PHE A 85 5.32 9.97 10.60
C PHE A 85 5.66 11.47 10.56
N VAL A 86 6.76 11.83 9.89
CA VAL A 86 7.22 13.23 9.76
C VAL A 86 6.17 14.10 9.07
N VAL A 87 5.61 13.64 7.94
CA VAL A 87 4.57 14.38 7.21
C VAL A 87 3.27 14.47 8.02
N CYS A 88 2.86 13.38 8.67
CA CYS A 88 1.65 13.41 9.50
C CYS A 88 1.80 14.37 10.70
N CYS A 89 2.97 14.44 11.32
CA CYS A 89 3.25 15.42 12.39
C CYS A 89 3.19 16.86 11.86
N ASP A 90 3.86 17.14 10.74
CA ASP A 90 3.91 18.49 10.16
C ASP A 90 2.51 19.01 9.78
N GLU A 91 1.70 18.18 9.11
CA GLU A 91 0.32 18.50 8.72
C GLU A 91 -0.63 18.73 9.91
N ALA A 92 -0.34 18.09 11.04
CA ALA A 92 -1.05 18.27 12.30
C ALA A 92 -0.47 19.43 13.15
N GLY A 93 0.63 20.06 12.72
CA GLY A 93 1.27 21.18 13.41
C GLY A 93 2.15 20.76 14.60
N TYR A 94 2.64 19.53 14.61
CA TYR A 94 3.51 18.99 15.66
C TYR A 94 4.96 18.86 15.19
N ASP A 95 5.91 19.12 16.10
CA ASP A 95 7.32 18.79 15.88
C ASP A 95 7.54 17.26 16.04
N PRO A 96 8.02 16.55 15.00
CA PRO A 96 8.25 15.11 15.06
C PRO A 96 9.18 14.69 16.21
N SER A 97 10.21 15.49 16.51
CA SER A 97 11.17 15.19 17.57
C SER A 97 10.51 15.23 18.95
N GLY A 98 9.76 16.29 19.24
CA GLY A 98 8.97 16.42 20.47
C GLY A 98 7.95 15.30 20.65
N VAL A 99 7.27 14.88 19.58
CA VAL A 99 6.32 13.76 19.65
C VAL A 99 7.05 12.45 19.98
N ARG A 100 8.19 12.16 19.33
CA ARG A 100 9.00 10.95 19.62
C ARG A 100 9.48 10.91 21.06
N GLU A 101 9.93 12.04 21.60
CA GLU A 101 10.33 12.15 23.01
C GLU A 101 9.15 11.89 23.96
N GLY A 102 8.00 12.48 23.66
CA GLY A 102 6.75 12.25 24.40
C GLY A 102 6.35 10.78 24.42
N VAL A 103 6.38 10.10 23.26
CA VAL A 103 6.10 8.67 23.13
C VAL A 103 7.04 7.84 23.99
N LYS A 104 8.36 8.07 23.88
CA LYS A 104 9.37 7.36 24.70
C LYS A 104 9.11 7.54 26.19
N SER A 105 8.83 8.76 26.62
CA SER A 105 8.56 9.10 28.03
C SER A 105 7.33 8.37 28.56
N ILE A 106 6.22 8.39 27.82
CA ILE A 106 4.98 7.71 28.19
C ILE A 106 5.19 6.20 28.30
N LEU A 107 5.83 5.58 27.31
CA LEU A 107 6.06 4.13 27.31
C LEU A 107 6.97 3.69 28.45
N ASN A 108 8.02 4.46 28.75
CA ASN A 108 8.88 4.20 29.92
C ASN A 108 8.10 4.27 31.23
N ARG A 109 7.18 5.25 31.35
CA ARG A 109 6.30 5.35 32.52
C ARG A 109 5.38 4.14 32.64
N LEU A 110 4.76 3.71 31.55
CA LEU A 110 3.88 2.54 31.52
C LEU A 110 4.64 1.25 31.87
N ALA A 111 5.86 1.08 31.38
CA ALA A 111 6.71 -0.06 31.70
C ALA A 111 7.05 -0.13 33.20
N ARG A 112 7.33 1.01 33.84
CA ARG A 112 7.58 1.09 35.29
C ARG A 112 6.35 0.70 36.11
N VAL A 113 5.17 1.18 35.72
CA VAL A 113 3.90 0.84 36.39
C VAL A 113 3.65 -0.67 36.30
N LYS A 114 3.91 -1.28 35.14
CA LYS A 114 3.77 -2.74 34.96
C LYS A 114 4.78 -3.57 35.78
N ALA A 115 5.98 -3.03 36.06
CA ALA A 115 7.01 -3.74 36.82
C ALA A 115 6.86 -3.60 38.35
N GLY A 116 6.15 -2.56 38.81
CA GLY A 116 5.95 -2.28 40.24
C GLY A 116 4.59 -2.74 40.80
N GLY A 117 3.72 -3.33 39.98
CA GLY A 117 2.45 -3.94 40.39
C GLY A 117 2.50 -5.45 40.24
#